data_AF-A0A3A1PH67-F1
#
_entry.id   AF-A0A3A1PH67-F1
#
_cell.length_a   1.000
_cell.length_b   1.000
_cell.length_c   1.000
_cell.angle_alpha   90.00
_cell.angle_beta   90.00
_cell.angle_gamma   90.00
#
_symmetry.space_group_name_H-M   'P 1'
#
loop_
_entity.id
_entity.type
_entity.pdbx_description
1 polymer ?
#
loop_
_entity_poly.entity_id
_entity_poly.type
_entity_poly.pdbx_seq_one_letter_code
_entity_poly.pdbx_strand_id
1 'polypeptide(L)'
;MDRLILLLIAAGLFAATAFAQAPVMFDNADDTRAALAQALAERRAAEARSAQFEQQASEAEDAAERYAAEAAATAARIQQAEAGIAAAHARIAMIDRERLDLREEIGHQQRPVVRLTAALQKFSRRPVALAVLRPGSVKDVVYLRALMHDAVPQVRERTQGLRDRIARGRELRGEQL
;
A
#
# COMPACT_ATOMS: atom_id res chain seq x y z
N MET A 1 -16.20 42.04 -31.52
CA MET A 1 -15.47 40.76 -31.69
C MET A 1 -14.85 40.28 -30.38
N ASP A 2 -14.97 41.07 -29.32
CA ASP A 2 -14.33 40.86 -28.01
C ASP A 2 -15.01 39.77 -27.16
N ARG A 3 -16.31 39.56 -27.37
CA ARG A 3 -17.08 38.48 -26.71
C ARG A 3 -16.73 37.08 -27.23
N LEU A 4 -16.25 36.97 -28.47
CA LEU A 4 -15.82 35.71 -29.08
C LEU A 4 -14.44 35.28 -28.58
N ILE A 5 -13.56 36.25 -28.30
CA ILE A 5 -12.23 35.99 -27.71
C ILE A 5 -12.37 35.58 -26.23
N LEU A 6 -13.28 36.23 -25.49
CA LEU A 6 -13.59 35.85 -24.09
C LEU A 6 -14.21 34.44 -23.99
N LEU A 7 -15.03 34.02 -24.97
CA LEU A 7 -15.60 32.68 -25.02
C LEU A 7 -14.57 31.60 -25.38
N LEU A 8 -13.58 31.92 -26.21
CA LEU A 8 -12.50 31.00 -26.56
C LEU A 8 -11.52 30.77 -25.39
N ILE A 9 -11.24 31.80 -24.59
CA ILE A 9 -10.42 31.68 -23.38
C ILE A 9 -11.16 30.89 -22.29
N ALA A 10 -12.47 31.09 -22.15
CA ALA A 10 -13.31 30.33 -21.22
C ALA A 10 -13.45 28.85 -21.60
N ALA A 11 -13.50 28.52 -22.90
CA ALA A 11 -13.56 27.15 -23.39
C ALA A 11 -12.24 26.38 -23.18
N GLY A 12 -11.09 27.08 -23.27
CA GLY A 12 -9.77 26.51 -22.98
C GLY A 12 -9.56 26.16 -21.51
N LEU A 13 -10.16 26.93 -20.59
CA LEU A 13 -10.09 26.65 -19.14
C LEU A 13 -11.05 25.52 -18.68
N PHE A 14 -12.12 25.25 -19.42
CA PHE A 14 -13.12 24.24 -19.02
C PHE A 14 -12.82 22.82 -19.52
N ALA A 15 -11.97 22.65 -20.53
CA ALA A 15 -11.66 21.32 -21.07
C ALA A 15 -10.75 20.47 -20.16
N ALA A 16 -10.07 21.09 -19.18
CA ALA A 16 -9.15 20.39 -18.28
C ALA A 16 -9.76 19.97 -16.93
N THR A 17 -10.95 20.47 -16.57
CA THR A 17 -11.57 20.19 -15.26
C THR A 17 -12.32 18.86 -15.19
N ALA A 18 -12.37 18.08 -16.28
CA ALA A 18 -13.13 16.83 -16.34
C ALA A 18 -12.44 15.61 -15.71
N PHE A 19 -11.21 15.72 -15.19
CA PHE A 19 -10.51 14.62 -14.50
C PHE A 19 -10.73 14.59 -12.98
N ALA A 20 -11.63 15.41 -12.45
CA ALA A 20 -12.07 15.29 -11.08
C ALA A 20 -13.22 14.27 -10.97
N GLN A 21 -13.02 13.23 -10.15
CA GLN A 21 -14.05 12.42 -9.45
C GLN A 21 -14.22 10.93 -9.79
N ALA A 22 -13.39 10.31 -10.64
CA ALA A 22 -13.29 8.85 -10.64
C ALA A 22 -12.06 8.40 -9.83
N PRO A 23 -12.18 7.49 -8.83
CA PRO A 23 -11.00 6.82 -8.30
C PRO A 23 -10.33 6.08 -9.47
N VAL A 24 -9.11 6.48 -9.81
CA VAL A 24 -8.32 5.81 -10.84
C VAL A 24 -7.99 4.42 -10.31
N MET A 25 -8.80 3.44 -10.70
CA MET A 25 -8.55 2.02 -10.44
C MET A 25 -7.50 1.57 -11.46
N PHE A 26 -6.30 1.27 -10.96
CA PHE A 26 -5.26 0.64 -11.78
C PHE A 26 -5.41 -0.88 -11.67
N ASP A 27 -5.66 -1.55 -12.78
CA ASP A 27 -5.89 -3.01 -12.78
C ASP A 27 -4.61 -3.77 -12.45
N ASN A 28 -3.46 -3.36 -13.01
CA ASN A 28 -2.18 -4.01 -12.80
C ASN A 28 -1.09 -3.06 -12.23
N ALA A 29 -0.02 -3.63 -11.70
CA ALA A 29 1.07 -2.87 -11.07
C ALA A 29 1.92 -2.08 -12.08
N ASP A 30 1.99 -2.54 -13.33
CA ASP A 30 2.75 -1.89 -14.40
C ASP A 30 2.04 -0.59 -14.83
N ASP A 31 0.71 -0.60 -14.93
CA ASP A 31 -0.14 0.54 -15.21
C ASP A 31 0.01 1.62 -14.13
N THR A 32 0.01 1.24 -12.85
CA THR A 32 0.23 2.20 -11.76
C THR A 32 1.62 2.84 -11.84
N ARG A 33 2.67 2.06 -12.20
CA ARG A 33 4.02 2.60 -12.37
C ARG A 33 4.13 3.52 -13.59
N ALA A 34 3.48 3.16 -14.70
CA ALA A 34 3.41 4.00 -15.89
C ALA A 34 2.70 5.32 -15.60
N ALA A 35 1.56 5.26 -14.90
CA ALA A 35 0.83 6.45 -14.48
C ALA A 35 1.64 7.36 -13.54
N LEU A 36 2.39 6.76 -12.59
CA LEU A 36 3.32 7.51 -11.74
C LEU A 36 4.40 8.20 -12.58
N ALA A 37 5.01 7.49 -13.52
CA ALA A 37 6.06 8.04 -14.38
C ALA A 37 5.53 9.19 -15.24
N GLN A 38 4.34 9.04 -15.82
CA GLN A 38 3.66 10.06 -16.58
C GLN A 38 3.36 11.30 -15.72
N ALA A 39 2.74 11.13 -14.56
CA ALA A 39 2.43 12.24 -13.65
C ALA A 39 3.68 13.01 -13.22
N LEU A 40 4.80 12.31 -12.97
CA LEU A 40 6.08 12.95 -12.66
C LEU A 40 6.66 13.72 -13.86
N ALA A 41 6.51 13.21 -15.07
CA ALA A 41 6.93 13.90 -16.29
C ALA A 41 6.10 15.17 -16.54
N GLU A 42 4.77 15.08 -16.41
CA GLU A 42 3.84 16.20 -16.53
C GLU A 42 4.15 17.29 -15.50
N ARG A 43 4.40 16.90 -14.24
CA ARG A 43 4.79 17.82 -13.17
C ARG A 43 6.05 18.61 -13.55
N ARG A 44 7.10 17.93 -14.04
CA ARG A 44 8.36 18.60 -14.46
C ARG A 44 8.13 19.53 -15.65
N ALA A 45 7.30 19.13 -16.61
CA ALA A 45 6.97 19.96 -17.76
C ALA A 45 6.16 21.21 -17.35
N ALA A 46 5.25 21.08 -16.39
CA ALA A 46 4.51 22.21 -15.83
C ALA A 46 5.40 23.17 -15.04
N GLU A 47 6.34 22.63 -14.26
CA GLU A 47 7.35 23.41 -13.54
C GLU A 47 8.24 24.22 -14.49
N ALA A 48 8.73 23.60 -15.57
CA ALA A 48 9.52 24.29 -16.59
C ALA A 48 8.72 25.42 -17.29
N ARG A 49 7.44 25.18 -17.60
CA ARG A 49 6.56 26.21 -18.17
C ARG A 49 6.31 27.36 -17.20
N SER A 50 6.11 27.07 -15.91
CA SER A 50 5.99 28.11 -14.89
C SER A 50 7.20 29.02 -14.86
N ALA A 51 8.41 28.44 -14.83
CA ALA A 51 9.65 29.20 -14.84
C ALA A 51 9.82 30.07 -16.10
N GLN A 52 9.42 29.55 -17.26
CA GLN A 52 9.44 30.32 -18.51
C GLN A 52 8.48 31.51 -18.46
N PHE A 53 7.26 31.33 -17.97
CA PHE A 53 6.29 32.42 -17.83
C PHE A 53 6.70 33.44 -16.77
N GLU A 54 7.33 33.02 -15.67
CA GLU A 54 7.91 33.92 -14.67
C GLU A 54 9.03 34.78 -15.27
N GLN A 55 9.88 34.18 -16.12
CA GLN A 55 10.90 34.92 -16.84
C GLN A 55 10.27 35.95 -17.82
N GLN A 56 9.28 35.54 -18.61
CA GLN A 56 8.56 36.45 -19.51
C GLN A 56 7.91 37.61 -18.75
N ALA A 57 7.31 37.35 -17.58
CA ALA A 57 6.75 38.40 -16.74
C ALA A 57 7.81 39.40 -16.26
N SER A 58 9.02 38.92 -15.96
CA SER A 58 10.14 39.76 -15.53
C SER A 58 10.73 40.63 -16.66
N GLU A 59 10.66 40.13 -17.90
CA GLU A 59 11.17 40.81 -19.10
C GLU A 59 10.12 41.72 -19.76
N ALA A 60 8.84 41.59 -19.41
CA ALA A 60 7.73 42.34 -19.99
C ALA A 60 7.83 43.86 -19.74
N GLU A 61 7.74 44.62 -20.83
CA GLU A 61 7.84 46.09 -20.84
C GLU A 61 6.52 46.76 -20.46
N ASP A 62 5.38 46.16 -20.81
CA ASP A 62 4.06 46.67 -20.47
C ASP A 62 3.34 45.84 -19.39
N ALA A 63 2.37 46.48 -18.73
CA ALA A 63 1.65 45.86 -17.63
C ALA A 63 0.74 44.72 -18.08
N ALA A 64 0.16 44.80 -19.28
CA ALA A 64 -0.77 43.79 -19.76
C ALA A 64 -0.04 42.47 -20.09
N GLU A 65 1.13 42.56 -20.74
CA GLU A 65 2.00 41.43 -21.03
C GLU A 65 2.51 40.79 -19.72
N ARG A 66 2.94 41.61 -18.75
CA ARG A 66 3.34 41.12 -17.43
C ARG A 66 2.22 40.33 -16.74
N TYR A 67 1.01 40.89 -16.68
CA TYR A 67 -0.12 40.20 -16.06
C TYR A 67 -0.51 38.92 -16.80
N ALA A 68 -0.44 38.92 -18.12
CA ALA A 68 -0.71 37.71 -18.91
C ALA A 68 0.31 36.60 -18.61
N ALA A 69 1.59 36.95 -18.52
CA ALA A 69 2.67 36.02 -18.17
C ALA A 69 2.56 35.53 -16.72
N GLU A 70 2.26 36.39 -15.74
CA GLU A 70 2.02 36.00 -14.34
C GLU A 70 0.81 35.05 -14.20
N ALA A 71 -0.26 35.31 -14.95
CA ALA A 71 -1.43 34.42 -14.99
C ALA A 71 -1.08 33.05 -15.59
N ALA A 72 -0.30 33.03 -16.68
CA ALA A 72 0.16 31.80 -17.30
C ALA A 72 1.11 31.00 -16.38
N ALA A 73 2.02 31.68 -15.66
CA ALA A 73 2.86 31.06 -14.64
C ALA A 73 2.01 30.42 -13.54
N THR A 74 1.02 31.15 -13.01
CA THR A 74 0.11 30.63 -11.99
C THR A 74 -0.65 29.40 -12.46
N ALA A 75 -1.17 29.42 -13.70
CA ALA A 75 -1.83 28.27 -14.30
C ALA A 75 -0.89 27.06 -14.45
N ALA A 76 0.38 27.29 -14.82
CA ALA A 76 1.39 26.24 -14.90
C ALA A 76 1.70 25.64 -13.52
N ARG A 77 1.75 26.44 -12.45
CA ARG A 77 1.91 25.92 -11.07
C ARG A 77 0.71 25.10 -10.60
N ILE A 78 -0.51 25.48 -11.00
CA ILE A 78 -1.71 24.68 -10.72
C ILE A 78 -1.56 23.30 -11.38
N GLN A 79 -1.17 23.25 -12.66
CA GLN A 79 -0.91 21.99 -13.36
C GLN A 79 0.22 21.18 -12.72
N GLN A 80 1.28 21.83 -12.22
CA GLN A 80 2.36 21.17 -11.48
C GLN A 80 1.82 20.51 -10.19
N ALA A 81 0.96 21.21 -9.45
CA ALA A 81 0.34 20.69 -8.24
C ALA A 81 -0.61 19.52 -8.53
N GLU A 82 -1.44 19.63 -9.56
CA GLU A 82 -2.36 18.57 -10.01
C GLU A 82 -1.60 17.30 -10.43
N ALA A 83 -0.54 17.45 -11.22
CA ALA A 83 0.34 16.33 -11.57
C ALA A 83 1.04 15.75 -10.34
N GLY A 84 1.39 16.58 -9.35
CA GLY A 84 1.87 16.16 -8.04
C GLY A 84 0.86 15.30 -7.27
N ILE A 85 -0.41 15.69 -7.27
CA ILE A 85 -1.50 14.92 -6.66
C ILE A 85 -1.69 13.59 -7.38
N ALA A 86 -1.68 13.58 -8.71
CA ALA A 86 -1.77 12.35 -9.51
C ALA A 86 -0.62 11.37 -9.17
N ALA A 87 0.61 11.87 -9.05
CA ALA A 87 1.75 11.07 -8.62
C ALA A 87 1.59 10.52 -7.19
N ALA A 88 1.03 11.31 -6.27
CA ALA A 88 0.75 10.85 -4.91
C ALA A 88 -0.31 9.73 -4.89
N HIS A 89 -1.39 9.87 -5.66
CA HIS A 89 -2.41 8.82 -5.80
C HIS A 89 -1.84 7.52 -6.36
N ALA A 90 -0.99 7.59 -7.39
CA ALA A 90 -0.35 6.41 -7.94
C ALA A 90 0.52 5.69 -6.88
N ARG A 91 1.25 6.44 -6.05
CA ARG A 91 2.03 5.85 -4.94
C ARG A 91 1.16 5.19 -3.88
N ILE A 92 0.04 5.82 -3.50
CA ILE A 92 -0.92 5.24 -2.55
C ILE A 92 -1.45 3.91 -3.10
N ALA A 93 -1.84 3.88 -4.38
CA ALA A 93 -2.33 2.65 -5.03
C ALA A 93 -1.27 1.53 -5.04
N MET A 94 0.02 1.86 -5.23
CA MET A 94 1.11 0.88 -5.13
C MET A 94 1.23 0.31 -3.71
N ILE A 95 1.20 1.17 -2.69
CA ILE A 95 1.30 0.76 -1.28
C ILE A 95 0.10 -0.11 -0.88
N ASP A 96 -1.11 0.26 -1.29
CA ASP A 96 -2.31 -0.50 -0.97
C ASP A 96 -2.27 -1.91 -1.58
N ARG A 97 -1.71 -2.06 -2.78
CA ARG A 97 -1.48 -3.36 -3.40
C ARG A 97 -0.47 -4.20 -2.61
N GLU A 98 0.68 -3.62 -2.24
CA GLU A 98 1.68 -4.30 -1.42
C GLU A 98 1.10 -4.76 -0.07
N ARG A 99 0.22 -3.94 0.54
CA ARG A 99 -0.49 -4.30 1.77
C ARG A 99 -1.48 -5.46 1.56
N LEU A 100 -2.14 -5.54 0.42
CA LEU A 100 -3.03 -6.65 0.07
C LEU A 100 -2.23 -7.95 -0.11
N ASP A 101 -1.12 -7.90 -0.84
CA ASP A 101 -0.24 -9.05 -1.06
C ASP A 101 0.31 -9.59 0.26
N LEU A 102 0.79 -8.70 1.14
CA LEU A 102 1.27 -9.08 2.48
C LEU A 102 0.16 -9.69 3.34
N ARG A 103 -1.07 -9.17 3.24
CA ARG A 103 -2.22 -9.70 3.98
C ARG A 103 -2.59 -11.11 3.50
N GLU A 104 -2.52 -11.36 2.21
CA GLU A 104 -2.72 -12.69 1.64
C GLU A 104 -1.64 -13.67 2.12
N GLU A 105 -0.36 -13.26 2.09
CA GLU A 105 0.76 -14.08 2.56
C GLU A 105 0.60 -14.46 4.05
N ILE A 106 0.24 -13.48 4.89
CA ILE A 106 -0.05 -13.71 6.32
C ILE A 106 -1.24 -14.67 6.47
N GLY A 107 -2.29 -14.53 5.66
CA GLY A 107 -3.44 -15.43 5.64
C GLY A 107 -3.07 -16.88 5.33
N HIS A 108 -2.16 -17.09 4.37
CA HIS A 108 -1.62 -18.41 4.06
C HIS A 108 -0.81 -19.00 5.23
N GLN A 109 -0.02 -18.19 5.92
CA GLN A 109 0.77 -18.62 7.08
C GLN A 109 -0.07 -18.91 8.34
N GLN A 110 -1.24 -18.27 8.49
CA GLN A 110 -2.11 -18.44 9.67
C GLN A 110 -3.03 -19.67 9.60
N ARG A 111 -3.40 -20.13 8.40
CA ARG A 111 -4.29 -21.32 8.22
C ARG A 111 -3.78 -22.59 8.94
N PRO A 112 -2.49 -22.96 8.89
CA PRO A 112 -1.96 -24.13 9.58
C PRO A 112 -2.04 -23.98 11.11
N VAL A 113 -1.80 -22.78 11.64
CA VAL A 113 -1.82 -22.52 13.09
C VAL A 113 -3.22 -22.71 13.65
N VAL A 114 -4.25 -22.13 13.01
CA VAL A 114 -5.65 -22.34 13.42
C VAL A 114 -6.03 -23.82 13.38
N ARG A 115 -5.59 -24.54 12.35
CA ARG A 115 -5.85 -25.99 12.20
C ARG A 115 -5.14 -26.81 13.29
N LEU A 116 -3.91 -26.45 13.67
CA LEU A 116 -3.17 -27.06 14.76
C LEU A 116 -3.80 -26.76 16.12
N THR A 117 -4.20 -25.51 16.38
CA THR A 117 -4.91 -25.13 17.61
C THR A 117 -6.23 -25.87 17.72
N ALA A 118 -6.99 -25.98 16.62
CA ALA A 118 -8.22 -26.78 16.59
C ALA A 118 -7.97 -28.27 16.84
N ALA A 119 -6.88 -28.84 16.29
CA ALA A 119 -6.49 -30.23 16.54
C ALA A 119 -6.09 -30.47 18.01
N LEU A 120 -5.30 -29.56 18.60
CA LEU A 120 -4.91 -29.56 20.01
C LEU A 120 -6.13 -29.41 20.93
N GLN A 121 -7.07 -28.52 20.59
CA GLN A 121 -8.26 -28.28 21.39
C GLN A 121 -9.25 -29.46 21.30
N LYS A 122 -9.32 -30.13 20.14
CA LYS A 122 -10.03 -31.41 19.99
C LYS A 122 -9.38 -32.54 20.81
N PHE A 123 -8.05 -32.58 20.86
CA PHE A 123 -7.29 -33.53 21.68
C PHE A 123 -7.49 -33.28 23.19
N SER A 124 -7.50 -32.01 23.62
CA SER A 124 -7.79 -31.62 25.01
C SER A 124 -9.22 -31.93 25.44
N ARG A 125 -10.20 -31.87 24.52
CA ARG A 125 -11.62 -32.19 24.79
C ARG A 125 -11.96 -33.68 24.74
N ARG A 126 -11.11 -34.51 24.14
CA ARG A 126 -11.21 -35.98 24.19
C ARG A 126 -9.89 -36.54 24.72
N PRO A 127 -9.63 -36.40 26.03
CA PRO A 127 -8.44 -37.00 26.61
C PRO A 127 -8.53 -38.52 26.39
N VAL A 128 -7.58 -39.04 25.60
CA VAL A 128 -7.30 -40.48 25.49
C VAL A 128 -6.95 -41.07 26.87
N ALA A 129 -6.84 -40.25 27.92
CA ALA A 129 -6.81 -40.70 29.31
C ALA A 129 -7.99 -41.61 29.70
N LEU A 130 -9.14 -41.57 28.99
CA LEU A 130 -10.21 -42.56 29.21
C LEU A 130 -9.90 -43.96 28.61
N ALA A 131 -8.84 -44.11 27.82
CA ALA A 131 -8.35 -45.40 27.34
C ALA A 131 -7.48 -46.16 28.37
N VAL A 132 -7.09 -45.50 29.48
CA VAL A 132 -6.25 -46.09 30.54
C VAL A 132 -6.95 -47.24 31.30
N LEU A 133 -8.29 -47.33 31.20
CA LEU A 133 -9.07 -48.41 31.79
C LEU A 133 -9.07 -49.71 30.95
N ARG A 134 -8.34 -49.78 29.82
CA ARG A 134 -8.21 -51.00 29.02
C ARG A 134 -6.86 -51.69 29.25
N PRO A 135 -6.83 -53.02 29.41
CA PRO A 135 -5.59 -53.78 29.55
C PRO A 135 -4.81 -53.73 28.22
N GLY A 136 -3.78 -52.87 28.18
CA GLY A 136 -2.97 -52.53 26.99
C GLY A 136 -2.11 -51.26 27.15
N SER A 137 -2.43 -50.42 28.14
CA SER A 137 -1.94 -49.04 28.32
C SER A 137 -0.42 -48.85 28.49
N VAL A 138 0.35 -49.85 28.93
CA VAL A 138 1.80 -49.67 29.15
C VAL A 138 2.56 -49.51 27.83
N LYS A 139 2.23 -50.30 26.81
CA LYS A 139 2.83 -50.17 25.46
C LYS A 139 2.44 -48.84 24.82
N ASP A 140 1.21 -48.39 25.04
CA ASP A 140 0.70 -47.13 24.52
C ASP A 140 1.37 -45.91 25.16
N VAL A 141 1.68 -45.97 26.46
CA VAL A 141 2.43 -44.91 27.16
C VAL A 141 3.87 -44.82 26.66
N VAL A 142 4.53 -45.96 26.40
CA VAL A 142 5.90 -45.99 25.84
C VAL A 142 5.90 -45.48 24.40
N TYR A 143 4.91 -45.87 23.59
CA TYR A 143 4.75 -45.40 22.21
C TYR A 143 4.45 -43.91 22.14
N LEU A 144 3.56 -43.40 23.01
CA LEU A 144 3.26 -41.97 23.11
C LEU A 144 4.48 -41.17 23.56
N ARG A 145 5.27 -41.68 24.51
CA ARG A 145 6.51 -41.06 24.95
C ARG A 145 7.54 -40.99 23.81
N ALA A 146 7.67 -42.07 23.03
CA ALA A 146 8.55 -42.09 21.86
C ALA A 146 8.10 -41.10 20.78
N LEU A 147 6.80 -41.03 20.50
CA LEU A 147 6.23 -40.10 19.53
C LEU A 147 6.36 -38.64 19.97
N MET A 148 6.14 -38.35 21.26
CA MET A 148 6.32 -37.01 21.83
C MET A 148 7.79 -36.58 21.87
N HIS A 149 8.72 -37.53 22.10
CA HIS A 149 10.14 -37.26 22.06
C HIS A 149 10.61 -36.75 20.69
N ASP A 150 9.99 -37.24 19.61
CA ASP A 150 10.31 -36.84 18.23
C ASP A 150 9.51 -35.62 17.75
N ALA A 151 8.22 -35.53 18.10
CA ALA A 151 7.35 -34.45 17.63
C ALA A 151 7.59 -33.10 18.33
N VAL A 152 7.91 -33.10 19.63
CA VAL A 152 8.09 -31.86 20.41
C VAL A 152 9.26 -31.01 19.91
N PRO A 153 10.45 -31.57 19.61
CA PRO A 153 11.56 -30.81 19.02
C PRO A 153 11.19 -30.17 17.67
N GLN A 154 10.53 -30.91 16.77
CA GLN A 154 10.14 -30.38 15.45
C GLN A 154 9.14 -29.23 15.55
N VAL A 155 8.18 -29.31 16.48
CA VAL A 155 7.25 -28.20 16.74
C VAL A 155 8.00 -27.00 17.32
N ARG A 156 8.99 -27.23 18.18
CA ARG A 156 9.80 -26.15 18.78
C ARG A 156 10.63 -25.43 17.74
N GLU A 157 11.27 -26.17 16.83
CA GLU A 157 12.04 -25.64 15.69
C GLU A 157 11.13 -24.82 14.75
N ARG A 158 9.99 -25.39 14.33
CA ARG A 158 9.05 -24.71 13.42
C ARG A 158 8.39 -23.47 14.01
N THR A 159 8.33 -23.34 15.34
CA THR A 159 7.71 -22.19 16.03
C THR A 159 8.72 -21.18 16.58
N GLN A 160 10.03 -21.43 16.50
CA GLN A 160 11.07 -20.49 16.94
C GLN A 160 10.96 -19.16 16.18
N GLY A 161 10.93 -19.19 14.85
CA GLY A 161 10.83 -17.96 14.06
C GLY A 161 9.58 -17.12 14.36
N LEU A 162 8.45 -17.76 14.69
CA LEU A 162 7.24 -17.05 15.10
C LEU A 162 7.40 -16.38 16.48
N ARG A 163 8.04 -17.07 17.43
CA ARG A 163 8.31 -16.51 18.78
C ARG A 163 9.26 -15.33 18.72
N ASP A 164 10.30 -15.39 17.89
CA ASP A 164 11.26 -14.30 17.71
C ASP A 164 10.59 -13.06 17.12
N ARG A 165 9.68 -13.25 16.15
CA ARG A 165 8.86 -12.16 15.58
C ARG A 165 7.90 -11.55 16.60
N ILE A 166 7.29 -12.36 17.48
CA ILE A 166 6.41 -11.86 18.55
C ILE A 166 7.24 -11.10 19.61
N ALA A 167 8.42 -11.58 19.98
CA ALA A 167 9.31 -10.93 20.93
C ALA A 167 9.76 -9.55 20.41
N ARG A 168 10.24 -9.49 19.16
CA ARG A 168 10.61 -8.23 18.49
C ARG A 168 9.44 -7.24 18.41
N GLY A 169 8.23 -7.72 18.16
CA GLY A 169 7.01 -6.90 18.14
C GLY A 169 6.53 -6.43 19.53
N ARG A 170 7.03 -7.01 20.63
CA ARG A 170 6.81 -6.51 22.00
C ARG A 170 7.85 -5.46 22.38
N GLU A 171 9.10 -5.68 22.01
CA GLU A 171 10.22 -4.76 22.24
C GLU A 171 9.97 -3.41 21.56
N LEU A 172 9.60 -3.42 20.27
CA LEU A 172 9.21 -2.21 19.53
C LEU A 172 8.01 -1.46 20.12
N ARG A 173 7.14 -2.16 20.87
CA ARG A 173 5.98 -1.56 21.56
C ARG A 173 6.35 -0.96 22.92
N GLY A 174 7.42 -1.46 23.54
CA GLY A 174 7.96 -0.95 24.79
C GLY A 174 8.83 0.30 24.61
N GLU A 175 9.46 0.46 23.44
CA GLU A 175 10.28 1.65 23.10
C GLU A 175 9.44 2.88 22.71
N GLN A 176 8.14 2.73 22.50
CA GLN A 176 7.20 3.81 22.15
C GLN A 176 6.42 4.38 23.35
N LEU A 177 6.75 3.98 24.58
CA LEU A 177 6.22 4.52 25.84
C LEU A 177 7.34 5.13 26.67
#